data_AF-A0A380GWG9-F1
#
_entry.id   AF-A0A380GWG9-F1
#
_cell.length_a   1.000
_cell.length_b   1.000
_cell.length_c   1.000
_cell.angle_alpha   90.00
_cell.angle_beta   90.00
_cell.angle_gamma   90.00
#
_symmetry.space_group_name_H-M   'P 1'
#
loop_
_entity.id
_entity.type
_entity.pdbx_description
1 polymer ?
#
loop_
_entity_poly.entity_id
_entity_poly.type
_entity_poly.pdbx_seq_one_letter_code
_entity_poly.pdbx_strand_id
1 'polypeptide(L)' 'MFLVELKCNNYNKKLTKQDEIMIKTKVSELKGITNLQSWATLQKIYCKDCATTK' A
#
# COMPACT_ATOMS: atom_id res chain seq x y z
N MET A 1 14.07 -5.76 -2.92
CA MET A 1 13.91 -4.66 -3.90
C MET A 1 12.50 -4.77 -4.46
N PHE A 2 11.66 -3.73 -4.37
CA PHE A 2 10.34 -3.75 -5.01
C PHE A 2 10.56 -3.77 -6.53
N LEU A 3 10.17 -4.85 -7.20
CA LEU A 3 10.16 -4.93 -8.67
C LEU A 3 9.02 -4.08 -9.28
N VAL A 4 8.04 -3.69 -8.46
CA VAL A 4 6.87 -2.91 -8.85
C VAL A 4 6.87 -1.61 -8.06
N GLU A 5 6.87 -0.47 -8.76
CA GLU A 5 6.78 0.85 -8.12
C GLU A 5 5.42 1.01 -7.44
N LEU A 6 5.44 1.18 -6.11
CA LEU A 6 4.22 1.47 -5.36
C LEU A 6 3.77 2.90 -5.64
N LYS A 7 2.48 3.07 -5.90
CA LYS A 7 1.86 4.38 -6.13
C LYS A 7 0.71 4.59 -5.16
N CYS A 8 0.59 5.80 -4.65
CA CYS A 8 -0.55 6.19 -3.85
C CYS A 8 -1.80 6.29 -4.73
N ASN A 9 -2.89 5.65 -4.29
CA ASN A 9 -4.15 5.60 -5.03
C ASN A 9 -4.85 6.98 -5.14
N ASN A 10 -4.54 7.95 -4.29
CA ASN A 10 -5.21 9.25 -4.29
C ASN A 10 -4.57 10.26 -5.25
N TYR A 11 -3.26 10.50 -5.12
CA TYR A 11 -2.54 11.52 -5.91
C TYR A 11 -1.68 10.94 -7.04
N ASN A 12 -1.72 9.62 -7.29
CA ASN A 12 -0.74 8.91 -8.13
C ASN A 12 0.73 9.20 -7.76
N LYS A 13 0.97 9.69 -6.55
CA LYS A 13 2.31 10.00 -6.02
C LYS A 13 3.10 8.70 -5.92
N LYS A 14 4.30 8.70 -6.49
CA LYS A 14 5.23 7.59 -6.37
C LYS A 14 5.72 7.48 -4.93
N LEU A 15 5.68 6.27 -4.38
CA LEU A 15 6.14 5.98 -3.03
C LEU A 15 7.59 5.52 -3.08
N THR A 16 8.39 6.05 -2.16
CA THR A 16 9.80 5.75 -1.96
C THR A 16 9.98 4.77 -0.80
N LYS A 17 11.21 4.29 -0.59
CA LYS A 17 11.53 3.35 0.51
C LYS A 17 11.36 3.97 1.91
N GLN A 18 11.24 5.29 2.00
CA GLN A 18 11.10 6.02 3.27
C GLN A 18 9.66 6.42 3.57
N ASP A 19 8.74 6.25 2.61
CA ASP A 19 7.35 6.65 2.78
C ASP A 19 6.61 5.63 3.64
N GLU A 20 5.91 6.14 4.66
CA GLU A 20 4.91 5.37 5.39
C GLU A 20 3.66 5.19 4.53
N ILE A 21 3.18 3.96 4.46
CA ILE A 21 2.00 3.60 3.68
C ILE A 21 0.90 3.04 4.58
N MET A 22 -0.34 3.24 4.15
CA MET A 22 -1.51 2.57 4.70
C MET A 22 -2.21 1.78 3.60
N ILE A 23 -2.58 0.54 3.92
CA ILE A 23 -3.26 -0.36 3.00
C ILE A 23 -4.71 -0.50 3.45
N LYS A 24 -5.66 -0.20 2.57
CA LYS A 24 -7.09 -0.36 2.84
C LYS A 24 -7.59 -1.67 2.24
N THR A 25 -7.86 -2.65 3.10
CA THR A 25 -8.30 -4.01 2.74
C THR A 25 -9.40 -4.48 3.69
N LYS A 26 -10.15 -5.53 3.32
CA LYS A 26 -11.11 -6.17 4.21
C LYS A 26 -10.44 -7.28 5.01
N VAL A 27 -10.90 -7.52 6.24
CA VAL A 27 -10.40 -8.63 7.07
C VAL A 27 -10.54 -9.98 6.37
N SER A 28 -11.62 -10.19 5.60
CA SER A 28 -11.84 -11.40 4.80
C SER A 28 -10.78 -11.65 3.72
N GLU A 29 -10.02 -10.63 3.34
CA GLU A 29 -8.94 -10.69 2.34
C GLU A 29 -7.57 -11.00 2.98
N LEU A 30 -7.48 -10.99 4.31
CA LEU A 30 -6.29 -11.35 5.07
C LEU A 30 -6.14 -12.88 5.15
N LYS A 31 -5.80 -13.51 4.03
CA LYS A 31 -5.54 -14.96 3.98
C LYS A 31 -4.07 -15.25 4.28
N GLY A 32 -3.75 -15.62 5.53
CA GLY A 32 -2.48 -16.24 5.93
C GLY A 32 -1.24 -15.75 5.17
N ILE A 33 -1.07 -14.43 5.09
CA ILE A 33 -0.14 -13.81 4.13
C ILE A 33 1.29 -14.01 4.62
N THR A 34 2.04 -14.92 4.01
CA THR A 34 3.45 -15.18 4.31
C THR A 34 4.40 -14.16 3.65
N ASN A 35 3.95 -13.43 2.62
CA ASN A 35 4.75 -12.40 1.95
C ASN A 35 3.97 -11.09 1.78
N LEU A 36 4.13 -10.19 2.76
CA LEU A 36 3.50 -8.87 2.78
C LEU A 36 3.92 -7.97 1.60
N GLN A 37 5.13 -8.15 1.07
CA GLN A 37 5.66 -7.31 -0.02
C GLN A 37 4.85 -7.51 -1.30
N SER A 38 4.67 -8.77 -1.72
CA SER A 38 3.88 -9.09 -2.92
C SER A 38 2.41 -8.78 -2.69
N TRP A 39 1.88 -9.07 -1.51
CA TRP A 39 0.49 -8.76 -1.18
C TRP A 39 0.19 -7.26 -1.31
N ALA A 40 1.05 -6.39 -0.77
CA ALA A 40 0.86 -4.94 -0.81
C ALA A 40 0.70 -4.40 -2.25
N THR A 41 1.43 -4.95 -3.23
CA THR A 41 1.32 -4.53 -4.64
C THR A 41 -0.06 -4.79 -5.27
N LEU A 42 -0.87 -5.67 -4.68
CA LEU A 42 -2.23 -5.99 -5.14
C LEU A 42 -3.29 -5.11 -4.47
N GLN A 43 -2.91 -4.33 -3.46
CA GLN A 43 -3.85 -3.56 -2.65
C GLN A 43 -3.91 -2.10 -3.06
N LYS A 44 -4.99 -1.43 -2.64
CA LYS A 44 -5.05 0.04 -2.68
C LYS A 44 -4.17 0.60 -1.57
N ILE A 45 -3.06 1.22 -1.97
CA ILE A 45 -2.08 1.83 -1.09
C ILE A 45 -2.30 3.34 -1.01
N TYR A 46 -2.24 3.88 0.20
CA TYR A 46 -2.33 5.31 0.49
C TYR A 46 -1.04 5.77 1.17
N CYS A 47 -0.51 6.94 0.82
CA CYS A 47 0.54 7.56 1.64
C CYS A 47 -0.07 8.06 2.95
N LYS A 48 0.77 8.28 3.97
CA LYS A 48 0.38 8.82 5.28
C LYS A 48 -0.60 10.01 5.19
N ASP A 49 -0.29 10.97 4.33
CA ASP A 49 -1.10 12.18 4.16
C ASP A 49 -2.49 11.87 3.60
N CYS A 50 -2.58 10.95 2.64
CA CYS A 50 -3.85 10.53 2.02
C CYS A 50 -4.70 9.63 2.91
N ALA A 51 -4.04 8.88 3.78
CA ALA A 51 -4.73 7.96 4.69
C ALA A 51 -5.44 8.73 5.82
N THR A 52 -4.94 9.92 6.16
CA THR A 52 -5.44 10.76 7.24
C THR A 52 -6.42 11.83 6.78
N THR A 53 -6.47 12.12 5.47
CA THR A 53 -7.53 12.97 4.89
C THR A 53 -8.84 12.16 4.84
N LYS A 54 -9.70 12.39 5.82
CA LYS A 54 -11.08 11.87 5.88
C LYS A 54 -11.98 12.55 4.86
#